data_AF-T0DQK4-F1
#
_entry.id   AF-T0DQK4-F1
#
_cell.length_a   1.000
_cell.length_b   1.000
_cell.length_c   1.000
_cell.angle_alpha   90.00
_cell.angle_beta   90.00
_cell.angle_gamma   90.00
#
_symmetry.space_group_name_H-M   'P 1'
#
loop_
_entity.id
_entity.type
_entity.pdbx_description
1 polymer ?
#
loop_
_entity_poly.entity_id
_entity_poly.type
_entity_poly.pdbx_seq_one_letter_code
_entity_poly.pdbx_strand_id
1 'polypeptide(L)'
;MKKLLMVAMLSLTSIAAPVSNSVITQAKKAVDKTAKAYFGPKVYVYYSKSSAEDKEVFFNVLWTEETADVYYDEGEQIYVPVKTECEQEMVYLVDSQKVLLTQNAYCY
;
A
#
# COMPACT_ATOMS: atom_id res chain seq x y z
N MET A 1 -49.41 31.49 -19.87
CA MET A 1 -47.97 31.28 -20.14
C MET A 1 -47.38 30.42 -19.02
N LYS A 2 -47.18 29.12 -19.26
CA LYS A 2 -46.55 28.21 -18.28
C LYS A 2 -45.03 28.43 -18.36
N LYS A 3 -44.42 28.88 -17.25
CA LYS A 3 -42.98 29.05 -17.13
C LYS A 3 -42.33 27.66 -17.15
N LEU A 4 -41.59 27.35 -18.20
CA LEU A 4 -40.70 26.19 -18.23
C LEU A 4 -39.59 26.44 -17.19
N LEU A 5 -39.57 25.64 -16.13
CA LEU A 5 -38.44 25.55 -15.23
C LEU A 5 -37.34 24.75 -15.95
N MET A 6 -36.35 25.47 -16.48
CA MET A 6 -35.05 24.88 -16.81
C MET A 6 -34.40 24.43 -15.49
N VAL A 7 -34.45 23.14 -15.20
CA VAL A 7 -33.57 22.52 -14.22
C VAL A 7 -32.24 22.34 -14.93
N ALA A 8 -31.32 23.27 -14.68
CA ALA A 8 -29.93 23.10 -15.08
C ALA A 8 -29.40 21.84 -14.41
N MET A 9 -29.26 20.76 -15.19
CA MET A 9 -28.43 19.62 -14.82
C MET A 9 -27.00 20.15 -14.78
N LEU A 10 -26.57 20.59 -13.60
CA LEU A 10 -25.16 20.70 -13.28
C LEU A 10 -24.61 19.29 -13.34
N SER A 11 -24.13 18.91 -14.53
CA SER A 11 -23.28 17.75 -14.74
C SER A 11 -22.05 17.96 -13.88
N LEU A 12 -22.12 17.48 -12.63
CA LEU A 12 -20.98 17.29 -11.75
C LEU A 12 -20.11 16.24 -12.43
N THR A 13 -19.24 16.69 -13.33
CA THR A 13 -18.02 15.93 -13.63
C THR A 13 -17.25 15.94 -12.32
N SER A 14 -17.46 14.93 -11.47
CA SER A 14 -16.60 14.71 -10.32
C SER A 14 -15.23 14.38 -10.89
N ILE A 15 -14.40 15.41 -11.04
CA ILE A 15 -13.00 15.23 -11.40
C ILE A 15 -12.41 14.51 -10.19
N ALA A 16 -12.27 13.19 -10.29
CA ALA A 16 -11.64 12.39 -9.27
C ALA A 16 -10.22 12.96 -9.07
N ALA A 17 -9.99 13.60 -7.93
CA ALA A 17 -8.71 14.19 -7.62
C ALA A 17 -7.78 13.10 -7.07
N PRO A 18 -6.52 13.03 -7.53
CA PRO A 18 -5.57 12.07 -6.99
C PRO A 18 -5.43 12.22 -5.48
N VAL A 19 -5.18 11.11 -4.80
CA VAL A 19 -4.98 11.08 -3.35
C VAL A 19 -3.79 11.97 -2.98
N SER A 20 -3.94 12.82 -1.97
CA SER A 20 -2.89 13.76 -1.58
C SER A 20 -1.68 13.06 -0.96
N ASN A 21 -0.50 13.68 -1.06
CA ASN A 21 0.74 13.16 -0.46
C ASN A 21 0.64 12.97 1.07
N SER A 22 -0.17 13.78 1.76
CA SER A 22 -0.40 13.62 3.19
C SER A 22 -1.16 12.33 3.50
N VAL A 23 -2.18 12.00 2.70
CA VAL A 23 -2.93 10.75 2.81
C VAL A 23 -2.04 9.56 2.45
N ILE A 24 -1.21 9.65 1.41
CA ILE A 24 -0.24 8.59 1.07
C ILE A 24 0.72 8.34 2.23
N THR A 25 1.21 9.39 2.90
CA THR A 25 2.09 9.26 4.07
C THR A 25 1.39 8.61 5.25
N GLN A 26 0.13 8.96 5.51
CA GLN A 26 -0.69 8.34 6.55
C GLN A 26 -0.93 6.85 6.23
N ALA A 27 -1.29 6.55 4.99
CA ALA A 27 -1.54 5.20 4.50
C ALA A 27 -0.28 4.33 4.64
N LYS A 28 0.90 4.84 4.28
CA LYS A 28 2.18 4.12 4.45
C LYS A 28 2.43 3.72 5.91
N LYS A 29 2.14 4.61 6.87
CA LYS A 29 2.29 4.32 8.31
C LYS A 29 1.30 3.25 8.78
N ALA A 30 0.05 3.31 8.30
CA ALA A 30 -0.97 2.32 8.62
C ALA A 30 -0.60 0.94 8.05
N VAL A 31 -0.18 0.89 6.79
CA VAL A 31 0.27 -0.35 6.13
C VAL A 31 1.52 -0.90 6.79
N ASP A 32 2.53 -0.08 7.09
CA ASP A 32 3.75 -0.52 7.80
C ASP A 32 3.42 -1.16 9.16
N LYS A 33 2.52 -0.53 9.93
CA LYS A 33 2.07 -1.09 11.21
C LYS A 33 1.32 -2.42 11.03
N THR A 34 0.38 -2.49 10.08
CA THR A 34 -0.39 -3.72 9.82
C THR A 34 0.50 -4.84 9.28
N ALA A 35 1.38 -4.54 8.34
CA ALA A 35 2.35 -5.48 7.78
C ALA A 35 3.25 -6.06 8.88
N LYS A 36 3.79 -5.21 9.77
CA LYS A 36 4.60 -5.68 10.91
C LYS A 36 3.83 -6.58 11.86
N ALA A 37 2.56 -6.28 12.10
CA ALA A 37 1.71 -7.08 12.96
C ALA A 37 1.36 -8.44 12.33
N TYR A 38 1.27 -8.52 11.00
CA TYR A 38 0.85 -9.72 10.28
C TYR A 38 2.02 -10.62 9.88
N PHE A 39 3.09 -10.05 9.29
CA PHE A 39 4.25 -10.76 8.74
C PHE A 39 5.50 -10.69 9.64
N GLY A 40 5.46 -9.91 10.72
CA GLY A 40 6.58 -9.73 11.64
C GLY A 40 7.45 -8.49 11.34
N PRO A 41 8.50 -8.24 12.14
CA PRO A 41 9.23 -6.97 12.12
C PRO A 41 10.08 -6.76 10.86
N LYS A 42 10.30 -7.81 10.05
CA LYS A 42 11.16 -7.82 8.86
C LYS A 42 10.40 -7.51 7.58
N VAL A 43 9.57 -6.48 7.63
CA VAL A 43 8.79 -6.03 6.48
C VAL A 43 9.38 -4.75 5.92
N TYR A 44 9.37 -4.64 4.60
CA TYR A 44 9.64 -3.43 3.86
C TYR A 44 8.39 -3.01 3.09
N VAL A 45 7.97 -1.75 3.24
CA VAL A 45 6.75 -1.23 2.61
C VAL A 45 7.08 -0.07 1.69
N TYR A 46 6.76 -0.19 0.41
CA TYR A 46 6.88 0.90 -0.56
C TYR A 46 5.57 1.21 -1.26
N TYR A 47 5.42 2.48 -1.64
CA TYR A 47 4.26 2.97 -2.36
C TYR A 47 4.25 2.42 -3.78
N SER A 48 3.13 1.84 -4.18
CA SER A 48 2.92 1.32 -5.53
C SER A 48 2.16 2.34 -6.38
N LYS A 49 0.92 2.66 -5.99
CA LYS A 49 0.01 3.55 -6.73
C LYS A 49 -1.18 3.98 -5.86
N SER A 50 -2.04 4.85 -6.37
CA SER A 50 -3.32 5.20 -5.75
C SER A 50 -4.43 5.36 -6.79
N SER A 51 -5.66 5.06 -6.41
CA SER A 51 -6.88 5.33 -7.18
C SER A 51 -7.57 6.57 -6.62
N ALA A 52 -7.76 7.57 -7.48
CA ALA A 52 -8.51 8.78 -7.17
C ALA A 52 -10.02 8.52 -7.05
N GLU A 53 -10.53 7.60 -7.88
CA GLU A 53 -11.96 7.28 -8.00
C GLU A 53 -12.43 6.48 -6.78
N ASP A 54 -11.64 5.48 -6.38
CA ASP A 54 -11.99 4.56 -5.30
C ASP A 54 -11.41 4.99 -3.94
N LYS A 55 -10.59 6.06 -3.94
CA LYS A 55 -9.84 6.54 -2.77
C LYS A 55 -9.05 5.42 -2.09
N GLU A 56 -8.32 4.67 -2.91
CA GLU A 56 -7.50 3.55 -2.50
C GLU A 56 -6.02 3.90 -2.65
N VAL A 57 -5.19 3.50 -1.69
CA VAL A 57 -3.74 3.68 -1.74
C VAL A 57 -3.07 2.32 -1.62
N PHE A 58 -2.32 1.92 -2.64
CA PHE A 58 -1.73 0.61 -2.78
C PHE A 58 -0.24 0.64 -2.42
N PHE A 59 0.20 -0.40 -1.75
CA PHE A 59 1.58 -0.59 -1.32
C PHE A 59 1.99 -2.03 -1.56
N ASN A 60 3.24 -2.24 -1.94
CA ASN A 60 3.82 -3.58 -1.90
C ASN A 60 4.59 -3.74 -0.59
N VAL A 61 4.38 -4.89 0.03
CA VAL A 61 5.00 -5.30 1.27
C VAL A 61 5.88 -6.50 0.99
N LEU A 62 7.18 -6.34 1.23
CA LEU A 62 8.16 -7.40 1.09
C LEU A 62 8.54 -7.88 2.47
N TRP A 63 8.54 -9.18 2.70
CA TRP A 63 9.04 -9.75 3.94
C TRP A 63 9.81 -11.02 3.66
N THR A 64 10.64 -11.37 4.64
CA THR A 64 11.34 -12.65 4.66
C THR A 64 11.04 -13.34 5.98
N GLU A 65 10.68 -14.61 5.90
CA GLU A 65 10.44 -15.46 7.07
C GLU A 65 11.76 -15.90 7.72
N GLU A 66 12.89 -15.78 6.99
CA GLU A 66 14.19 -16.24 7.47
C GLU A 66 15.03 -15.09 8.06
N THR A 67 15.53 -15.30 9.27
CA THR A 67 16.72 -14.60 9.76
C THR A 67 17.93 -15.20 9.07
N ALA A 68 18.51 -14.46 8.11
CA ALA A 68 19.82 -14.76 7.58
C ALA A 68 20.76 -15.14 8.73
N ASP A 69 21.35 -16.32 8.63
CA ASP A 69 22.53 -16.65 9.41
C ASP A 69 23.59 -15.58 9.09
N VAL A 70 24.06 -14.90 10.13
CA VAL A 70 25.14 -13.93 9.99
C VAL A 70 26.43 -14.73 9.86
N TYR A 71 27.03 -14.70 8.66
CA TYR A 71 28.36 -15.27 8.43
C TYR A 71 29.41 -14.17 8.48
N TYR A 72 30.58 -14.55 8.99
CA TYR A 72 31.77 -13.71 8.98
C TYR A 72 32.75 -14.32 8.00
N ASP A 73 33.12 -13.56 6.95
CA ASP A 73 34.21 -13.91 6.04
C ASP A 73 35.30 -12.84 6.21
N GLU A 74 36.54 -13.27 6.46
CA GLU A 74 37.67 -12.39 6.78
C GLU A 74 37.40 -11.34 7.89
N GLY A 75 36.45 -11.61 8.79
CA GLY A 75 36.06 -10.70 9.87
C GLY A 75 35.03 -9.64 9.47
N GLU A 76 34.58 -9.64 8.21
CA GLU A 76 33.50 -8.79 7.72
C GLU A 76 32.17 -9.53 7.75
N GLN A 77 31.11 -8.81 8.12
CA GLN A 77 29.77 -9.36 8.15
C GLN A 77 29.24 -9.50 6.72
N ILE A 78 29.07 -10.73 6.26
CA ILE A 78 28.48 -11.03 4.95
C ILE A 78 27.07 -11.54 5.12
N TYR A 79 26.14 -10.91 4.40
CA TYR A 79 24.77 -11.41 4.25
C TYR A 79 24.71 -12.32 3.03
N VAL A 80 24.50 -13.63 3.24
CA VAL A 80 24.22 -14.56 2.15
C VAL A 80 22.83 -14.22 1.58
N PRO A 81 22.65 -14.13 0.24
CA PRO A 81 21.37 -13.77 -0.35
C PRO A 81 20.30 -14.79 0.07
N VAL A 82 19.32 -14.31 0.82
CA VAL A 82 18.15 -15.07 1.25
C VAL A 82 17.28 -15.29 0.01
N LYS A 83 17.00 -16.55 -0.32
CA LYS A 83 16.23 -16.93 -1.52
C LYS A 83 14.73 -16.63 -1.41
N THR A 84 14.20 -16.41 -0.21
CA THR A 84 12.76 -16.26 0.00
C THR A 84 12.41 -14.82 0.38
N GLU A 85 12.09 -14.03 -0.63
CA GLU A 85 11.40 -12.75 -0.49
C GLU A 85 9.93 -13.00 -0.85
N CYS A 86 9.02 -12.85 0.10
CA CYS A 86 7.59 -12.82 -0.20
C CYS A 86 7.16 -11.38 -0.43
N GLU A 87 6.38 -11.15 -1.48
CA GLU A 87 5.75 -9.87 -1.82
C GLU A 87 4.23 -10.01 -1.70
N GLN A 88 3.60 -9.03 -1.05
CA GLN A 88 2.14 -8.93 -0.89
C GLN A 88 1.74 -7.48 -1.18
N GLU A 89 0.78 -7.30 -2.09
CA GLU A 89 0.15 -5.98 -2.25
C GLU A 89 -0.90 -5.78 -1.15
N MET A 90 -0.86 -4.63 -0.48
CA MET A 90 -1.84 -4.21 0.52
C MET A 90 -2.47 -2.90 0.07
N VAL A 91 -3.75 -2.72 0.41
CA VAL A 91 -4.53 -1.52 0.09
C VAL A 91 -5.00 -0.82 1.36
N TYR A 92 -4.79 0.49 1.42
CA TYR A 92 -5.38 1.37 2.42
C TYR A 92 -6.62 2.07 1.84
N LEU A 93 -7.76 1.84 2.49
CA LEU A 93 -9.03 2.48 2.14
C LEU A 93 -9.14 3.82 2.86
N VAL A 94 -9.07 4.94 2.14
CA VAL A 94 -9.00 6.28 2.76
C VAL A 94 -10.23 6.59 3.60
N ASP A 95 -11.42 6.27 3.11
CA ASP A 95 -12.69 6.60 3.79
C ASP A 95 -12.88 5.81 5.09
N SER A 96 -12.40 4.57 5.15
CA SER A 96 -12.57 3.70 6.33
C SER A 96 -11.33 3.57 7.21
N GLN A 97 -10.19 4.10 6.73
CA GLN A 97 -8.88 3.97 7.36
C GLN A 97 -8.46 2.52 7.66
N LYS A 98 -8.95 1.58 6.85
CA LYS A 98 -8.64 0.15 6.96
C LYS A 98 -7.53 -0.24 6.01
N VAL A 99 -6.75 -1.24 6.40
CA VAL A 99 -5.75 -1.88 5.56
C VAL A 99 -6.25 -3.29 5.22
N LEU A 100 -6.27 -3.64 3.94
CA LEU A 100 -6.63 -4.98 3.45
C LEU A 100 -5.46 -5.60 2.70
N LEU A 101 -5.38 -6.93 2.74
CA LEU A 101 -4.48 -7.70 1.87
C LEU A 101 -5.20 -7.95 0.55
N THR A 102 -4.50 -7.75 -0.57
CA THR A 102 -5.03 -8.17 -1.87
C THR A 102 -4.79 -9.67 -2.08
N GLN A 103 -5.32 -10.23 -3.18
CA GLN A 103 -5.01 -11.61 -3.56
C GLN A 103 -3.63 -11.76 -4.21
N ASN A 104 -2.91 -10.66 -4.44
CA ASN A 104 -1.60 -10.66 -5.09
C ASN A 104 -0.52 -10.91 -4.03
N ALA A 105 -0.19 -12.19 -3.85
CA ALA A 105 0.94 -12.63 -3.06
C ALA A 105 1.85 -13.51 -3.91
N TYR A 106 3.17 -13.31 -3.81
CA TYR A 106 4.16 -14.14 -4.47
C TYR A 106 5.34 -14.37 -3.54
N CYS A 107 5.84 -15.60 -3.46
CA CYS A 107 7.08 -15.91 -2.74
C CYS A 107 8.06 -16.55 -3.72
N TYR A 108 9.29 -16.03 -3.75
CA TYR A 108 10.39 -16.55 -4.58
C TYR A 108 11.14 -17.70 -3.90
#